data_AF-A0A0C9VE22-F1
#
_entry.id   AF-A0A0C9VE22-F1
#
_cell.length_a   1.000
_cell.length_b   1.000
_cell.length_c   1.000
_cell.angle_alpha   90.00
_cell.angle_beta   90.00
_cell.angle_gamma   90.00
#
_symmetry.space_group_name_H-M   'P 1'
#
loop_
_entity.id
_entity.type
_entity.pdbx_description
1 polymer ?
#
loop_
_entity_poly.entity_id
_entity_poly.type
_entity_poly.pdbx_seq_one_letter_code
_entity_poly.pdbx_strand_id
1 'polypeptide(L)'
;IKYSFLAEFDLLHFSHDDPQNKPWANPAIQEGVISYCKLCCTCTEIERLNIKIPWLSTTIADKLDFIPVYIEKVKEMNALLAHEISQWWTLRSKTNIIHLDKIMHTWKLPRNSLKVF
;
A
#
# COMPACT_ATOMS: atom_id res chain seq x y z
N ILE A 1 11.92 6.40 15.25
CA ILE A 1 11.31 7.37 16.19
C ILE A 1 9.86 6.93 16.41
N LYS A 2 9.49 6.52 17.62
CA LYS A 2 8.12 6.10 17.96
C LYS A 2 7.28 7.37 18.18
N TYR A 3 6.33 7.65 17.28
CA TYR A 3 5.43 8.80 17.36
C TYR A 3 4.24 8.58 18.32
N SER A 4 4.36 7.69 19.31
CA SER A 4 3.30 7.50 20.32
C SER A 4 3.18 8.69 21.28
N PHE A 5 4.26 9.44 21.47
CA PHE A 5 4.34 10.56 22.40
C PHE A 5 3.42 11.75 22.05
N LEU A 6 3.14 11.98 20.76
CA LEU A 6 2.32 13.13 20.34
C LEU A 6 0.82 12.92 20.64
N ALA A 7 0.33 11.69 20.51
CA ALA A 7 -1.05 11.36 20.88
C ALA A 7 -1.29 11.44 22.40
N GLU A 8 -0.24 11.28 23.22
CA GLU A 8 -0.32 11.40 24.68
C GLU A 8 -0.53 12.85 25.14
N PHE A 9 -0.13 13.85 24.34
CA PHE A 9 -0.32 15.27 24.69
C PHE A 9 -1.76 15.75 24.47
N ASP A 10 -2.47 15.22 23.48
CA ASP A 10 -3.88 15.56 23.25
C ASP A 10 -4.77 15.15 24.45
N LEU A 11 -4.33 14.16 25.24
CA LEU A 11 -5.01 13.70 26.46
C LEU A 11 -4.93 14.73 27.61
N LEU A 12 -3.91 15.60 27.61
CA LEU A 12 -3.77 16.65 28.62
C LEU A 12 -4.84 17.75 28.48
N HIS A 13 -5.44 17.90 27.30
CA HIS A 13 -6.55 18.84 27.09
C HIS A 13 -7.83 18.42 27.86
N PHE A 14 -7.94 17.13 28.22
CA PHE A 14 -9.06 16.58 29.00
C PHE A 14 -8.77 16.45 30.51
N SER A 15 -7.63 16.97 30.98
CA SER A 15 -7.09 16.78 32.35
C SER A 15 -7.78 17.57 33.46
N HIS A 16 -8.95 18.20 33.20
CA HIS A 16 -9.74 18.78 34.28
C HIS A 16 -10.23 17.71 35.28
N ASP A 17 -10.34 16.46 34.82
CA ASP A 17 -10.46 15.27 35.66
C ASP A 17 -9.14 14.50 35.68
N ASP A 18 -8.80 13.86 36.80
CA ASP A 18 -7.61 12.99 36.91
C ASP A 18 -7.64 11.93 35.79
N PRO A 19 -6.72 12.02 34.81
CA PRO A 19 -6.73 11.16 33.64
C PRO A 19 -6.52 9.68 34.02
N GLN A 20 -5.88 9.39 35.16
CA GLN A 20 -5.64 8.03 35.63
C GLN A 20 -6.93 7.27 35.96
N ASN A 21 -8.02 7.98 36.27
CA ASN A 21 -9.31 7.38 36.58
C ASN A 21 -10.17 7.10 35.34
N LYS A 22 -9.71 7.48 34.15
CA LYS A 22 -10.45 7.23 32.91
C LYS A 22 -10.13 5.83 32.36
N PRO A 23 -11.12 5.09 31.82
CA PRO A 23 -10.90 3.75 31.27
C PRO A 23 -9.84 3.72 30.16
N TRP A 24 -9.70 4.79 29.39
CA TRP A 24 -8.72 4.91 28.31
C TRP A 24 -7.28 5.12 28.82
N ALA A 25 -7.04 5.40 30.10
CA ALA A 25 -5.70 5.50 30.68
C ALA A 25 -5.17 4.17 31.23
N ASN A 26 -6.03 3.15 31.34
CA ASN A 26 -5.61 1.81 31.72
C ASN A 26 -4.87 1.14 30.54
N PRO A 27 -3.60 0.74 30.71
CA PRO A 27 -2.81 0.13 29.63
C PRO A 27 -3.44 -1.11 29.02
N ALA A 28 -4.09 -1.96 29.82
CA ALA A 28 -4.74 -3.17 29.33
C ALA A 28 -5.97 -2.84 28.44
N ILE A 29 -6.70 -1.78 28.79
CA ILE A 29 -7.84 -1.30 27.99
C ILE A 29 -7.34 -0.67 26.69
N GLN A 30 -6.27 0.14 26.74
CA GLN A 30 -5.64 0.70 25.54
C GLN A 30 -5.15 -0.39 24.58
N GLU A 31 -4.46 -1.40 25.10
CA GLU A 31 -3.96 -2.51 24.29
C GLU A 31 -5.09 -3.31 23.64
N GLY A 32 -6.19 -3.54 24.39
CA GLY A 32 -7.40 -4.17 23.87
C GLY A 32 -8.04 -3.35 22.74
N VAL A 33 -8.19 -2.03 22.92
CA VAL A 33 -8.74 -1.12 21.91
C VAL A 33 -7.85 -1.07 20.66
N ILE A 34 -6.53 -0.96 20.83
CA ILE A 34 -5.59 -0.97 19.70
C ILE A 34 -5.68 -2.31 18.93
N SER A 35 -5.77 -3.43 19.64
CA SER A 35 -5.89 -4.76 19.03
C SER A 35 -7.21 -4.89 18.26
N TYR A 36 -8.31 -4.41 18.84
CA TYR A 36 -9.61 -4.36 18.17
C TYR A 36 -9.59 -3.48 16.91
N CYS A 37 -9.07 -2.26 17.01
CA CYS A 37 -8.93 -1.35 15.87
C CYS A 37 -8.06 -1.96 14.77
N LYS A 38 -6.95 -2.62 15.11
CA LYS A 38 -6.11 -3.36 14.15
C LYS A 38 -6.88 -4.47 13.46
N LEU A 39 -7.71 -5.22 14.19
CA LEU A 39 -8.55 -6.28 13.62
C LEU A 39 -9.57 -5.69 12.63
N CYS A 40 -10.29 -4.63 13.02
CA CYS A 40 -11.24 -3.94 12.14
C CYS A 40 -10.56 -3.41 10.87
N CYS A 41 -9.43 -2.71 11.02
CA CYS A 41 -8.66 -2.21 9.88
C CYS A 41 -8.17 -3.35 8.99
N THR A 42 -7.76 -4.50 9.56
CA THR A 42 -7.31 -5.66 8.78
C THR A 42 -8.44 -6.21 7.92
N CYS A 43 -9.67 -6.29 8.43
CA CYS A 43 -10.83 -6.74 7.65
C CYS A 43 -11.08 -5.81 6.46
N THR A 44 -11.16 -4.50 6.70
CA THR A 44 -11.36 -3.50 5.63
C THR A 44 -10.22 -3.50 4.62
N GLU A 45 -8.99 -3.63 5.09
CA GLU A 45 -7.81 -3.63 4.23
C GLU A 45 -7.77 -4.85 3.31
N ILE A 46 -8.24 -6.01 3.77
CA ILE A 46 -8.38 -7.21 2.93
C ILE A 46 -9.39 -6.98 1.81
N GLU A 47 -10.55 -6.40 2.10
CA GLU A 47 -11.55 -6.07 1.08
C GLU A 47 -10.98 -5.10 0.05
N ARG A 48 -10.27 -4.07 0.50
CA ARG A 48 -9.62 -3.09 -0.37
C ARG A 48 -8.52 -3.73 -1.24
N LEU A 49 -7.71 -4.61 -0.66
CA LEU A 49 -6.63 -5.29 -1.37
C LEU A 49 -7.14 -6.25 -2.46
N ASN A 50 -8.31 -6.88 -2.25
CA ASN A 50 -8.95 -7.72 -3.28
C ASN A 50 -9.24 -6.96 -4.58
N ILE A 51 -9.53 -5.65 -4.48
CA ILE A 51 -9.75 -4.80 -5.66
C ILE A 51 -8.42 -4.25 -6.18
N LYS A 52 -7.56 -3.79 -5.26
CA LYS A 52 -6.34 -3.07 -5.62
C LYS A 52 -5.28 -3.96 -6.25
N ILE A 53 -5.18 -5.22 -5.83
CA ILE A 53 -4.16 -6.15 -6.34
C ILE A 53 -4.39 -6.47 -7.84
N PRO A 54 -5.58 -6.92 -8.29
CA PRO A 54 -5.86 -7.12 -9.71
C PRO A 54 -5.67 -5.86 -10.54
N TRP A 55 -6.13 -4.71 -10.03
CA TRP A 55 -5.98 -3.43 -10.70
C TRP A 55 -4.51 -3.04 -10.88
N LEU A 56 -3.71 -3.20 -9.83
CA LEU A 56 -2.27 -2.94 -9.89
C LEU A 56 -1.57 -3.88 -10.87
N SER A 57 -1.92 -5.18 -10.85
CA SER A 57 -1.39 -6.18 -11.77
C SER A 57 -1.65 -5.78 -13.23
N THR A 58 -2.91 -5.46 -13.55
CA THR A 58 -3.34 -5.04 -14.90
C THR A 58 -2.62 -3.76 -15.33
N THR A 59 -2.58 -2.76 -14.45
CA THR A 59 -1.90 -1.49 -14.73
C THR A 59 -0.40 -1.68 -15.00
N ILE A 60 0.25 -2.63 -14.32
CA ILE A 60 1.65 -2.95 -14.56
C ILE A 60 1.82 -3.69 -15.90
N ALA A 61 0.99 -4.69 -16.19
CA ALA A 61 1.00 -5.43 -17.45
C ALA A 61 0.82 -4.49 -18.65
N ASP A 62 -0.22 -3.64 -18.61
CA ASP A 62 -0.47 -2.64 -19.66
C ASP A 62 0.75 -1.74 -19.89
N LYS A 63 1.39 -1.28 -18.81
CA LYS A 63 2.59 -0.44 -18.94
C LYS A 63 3.76 -1.21 -19.54
N LEU A 64 3.93 -2.49 -19.21
CA LEU A 64 4.97 -3.33 -19.78
C LEU A 64 4.81 -3.49 -21.30
N ASP A 65 3.56 -3.56 -21.77
CA ASP A 65 3.24 -3.71 -23.19
C ASP A 65 3.30 -2.38 -23.95
N PHE A 66 2.72 -1.30 -23.41
CA PHE A 66 2.56 -0.04 -24.14
C PHE A 66 3.79 0.86 -24.12
N ILE A 67 4.52 0.95 -23.00
CA ILE A 67 5.60 1.93 -22.86
C ILE A 67 6.74 1.71 -23.86
N PRO A 68 7.21 0.46 -24.13
CA PRO A 68 8.21 0.23 -25.18
C PRO A 68 7.77 0.71 -26.56
N VAL A 69 6.49 0.51 -26.91
CA VAL A 69 5.92 0.98 -28.18
C VAL A 69 5.93 2.50 -28.26
N TYR A 70 5.60 3.19 -27.16
CA TYR A 70 5.69 4.66 -27.09
C TYR A 70 7.13 5.17 -27.19
N ILE A 71 8.10 4.47 -26.61
CA ILE A 71 9.52 4.84 -26.73
C ILE A 71 9.97 4.78 -28.19
N GLU A 72 9.62 3.73 -28.94
CA GLU A 72 9.96 3.66 -30.37
C GLU A 72 9.27 4.75 -31.18
N LYS A 73 8.00 5.09 -30.89
CA LYS A 73 7.33 6.23 -31.53
C LYS A 73 8.01 7.57 -31.24
N VAL A 74 8.45 7.79 -30.00
CA VAL A 74 9.16 9.03 -29.63
C VAL A 74 10.53 9.08 -30.31
N LYS A 75 11.19 7.94 -30.51
CA LYS A 75 12.50 7.85 -31.17
C LYS A 75 12.46 8.34 -32.61
N GLU A 76 11.34 8.14 -33.32
CA GLU A 76 11.13 8.67 -34.68
C GLU A 76 11.13 10.20 -34.71
N MET A 77 10.62 10.87 -33.67
CA MET A 77 10.60 12.34 -33.56
C MET A 77 11.85 12.92 -32.89
N ASN A 78 12.36 12.25 -31.86
CA ASN A 78 13.47 12.72 -31.04
C ASN A 78 14.20 11.54 -30.37
N ALA A 79 15.31 11.14 -30.97
CA ALA A 79 16.13 10.04 -30.49
C ALA A 79 16.75 10.30 -29.09
N LEU A 80 17.12 11.54 -28.78
CA LEU A 80 17.71 11.87 -27.47
C LEU A 80 16.68 11.75 -26.35
N LEU A 81 15.46 12.23 -26.58
CA LEU A 81 14.37 12.11 -25.61
C LEU A 81 13.99 10.63 -25.40
N ALA A 82 13.90 9.85 -26.47
CA ALA A 82 13.62 8.42 -26.38
C ALA A 82 14.69 7.67 -25.58
N HIS A 83 15.97 8.03 -25.75
CA HIS A 83 17.07 7.48 -24.97
C HIS A 83 16.90 7.74 -23.46
N GLU A 84 16.59 8.97 -23.07
CA GLU A 84 16.35 9.30 -21.67
C GLU A 84 15.15 8.53 -21.10
N ILE A 85 14.02 8.51 -21.80
CA ILE A 85 12.83 7.77 -21.37
C ILE A 85 13.13 6.28 -21.21
N SER A 86 13.92 5.70 -22.13
CA SER A 86 14.33 4.29 -22.07
C SER A 86 15.17 3.96 -20.83
N GLN A 87 16.08 4.87 -20.44
CA GLN A 87 16.86 4.70 -19.20
C GLN A 87 15.96 4.66 -17.96
N TRP A 88 15.05 5.64 -17.84
CA TRP A 88 14.06 5.66 -16.74
C TRP A 88 13.17 4.42 -16.73
N TRP A 89 12.73 4.00 -17.93
CA TRP A 89 11.89 2.83 -18.08
C TRP A 89 12.59 1.55 -17.67
N THR A 90 13.89 1.41 -17.93
CA THR A 90 14.68 0.21 -17.58
C THR A 90 14.67 -0.07 -16.08
N LEU A 91 14.80 0.96 -15.24
CA LEU A 91 14.71 0.78 -13.79
C LEU A 91 13.27 0.42 -13.38
N ARG A 92 12.31 1.16 -13.93
CA ARG A 92 10.89 1.01 -13.57
C ARG A 92 10.32 -0.35 -13.98
N SER A 93 10.69 -0.88 -15.14
CA SER A 93 10.25 -2.17 -15.64
C SER A 93 10.79 -3.31 -14.77
N LYS A 94 12.05 -3.25 -14.32
CA LYS A 94 12.62 -4.21 -13.36
C LYS A 94 11.84 -4.22 -12.04
N THR A 95 11.55 -3.04 -11.49
CA THR A 95 10.72 -2.93 -10.27
C THR A 95 9.31 -3.47 -10.48
N ASN A 96 8.70 -3.16 -11.63
CA ASN A 96 7.39 -3.68 -12.01
C ASN A 96 7.36 -5.22 -12.10
N ILE A 97 8.40 -5.85 -12.66
CA ILE A 97 8.52 -7.31 -12.73
C ILE A 97 8.59 -7.91 -11.31
N ILE A 98 9.40 -7.32 -10.42
CA ILE A 98 9.47 -7.76 -9.01
C ILE A 98 8.11 -7.60 -8.31
N HIS A 99 7.38 -6.53 -8.61
CA HIS A 99 6.03 -6.34 -8.06
C HIS A 99 5.04 -7.38 -8.57
N LEU A 100 5.07 -7.71 -9.85
CA LEU A 100 4.22 -8.77 -10.42
C LEU A 100 4.51 -10.12 -9.77
N ASP A 101 5.78 -10.48 -9.62
CA ASP A 101 6.18 -11.73 -8.95
C ASP A 101 5.63 -11.81 -7.52
N LYS A 102 5.80 -10.74 -6.74
CA LYS A 102 5.23 -10.64 -5.38
C LYS A 102 3.71 -10.76 -5.38
N ILE A 103 3.04 -10.12 -6.33
CA ILE A 103 1.58 -10.23 -6.48
C ILE A 103 1.19 -11.68 -6.79
N MET A 104 1.88 -12.37 -7.69
CA MET A 104 1.61 -13.78 -7.98
C MET A 104 1.78 -14.67 -6.75
N HIS A 105 2.75 -14.36 -5.88
CA HIS A 105 2.91 -15.04 -4.60
C HIS A 105 1.77 -14.75 -3.62
N THR A 106 1.26 -13.52 -3.54
CA THR A 106 0.11 -13.20 -2.66
C THR A 106 -1.19 -13.84 -3.11
N TRP A 107 -1.38 -14.08 -4.41
CA TRP A 107 -2.53 -14.81 -4.95
C TRP A 107 -2.61 -16.27 -4.48
N LYS A 108 -1.49 -16.88 -4.10
CA LYS A 108 -1.45 -18.28 -3.62
C LYS A 108 -1.91 -18.44 -2.16
N LEU A 109 -2.24 -17.36 -1.46
CA LEU A 109 -2.67 -17.43 -0.07
C LEU A 109 -4.15 -17.86 0.02
N PRO A 110 -4.51 -18.77 0.95
CA PRO A 110 -5.81 -19.45 1.00
C PRO A 110 -7.03 -18.56 1.29
N ARG A 111 -6.87 -17.23 1.40
CA ARG A 111 -7.96 -16.25 1.50
C ARG A 111 -8.30 -15.57 0.15
N ASN A 112 -7.45 -15.71 -0.87
CA ASN A 112 -7.70 -15.14 -2.21
C ASN A 112 -8.56 -16.04 -3.11
N SER A 113 -9.11 -17.12 -2.56
CA SER A 113 -10.07 -18.03 -3.20
C SER A 113 -11.47 -17.43 -3.40
N LEU A 114 -11.67 -16.14 -3.14
CA LEU A 114 -12.96 -15.48 -3.32
C LEU A 114 -13.16 -15.10 -4.80
N LYS A 115 -13.64 -16.12 -5.51
CA LYS A 115 -14.46 -16.08 -6.73
C LYS A 115 -13.77 -15.51 -7.96
N VAL A 116 -13.21 -16.46 -8.71
CA VAL A 116 -13.36 -16.53 -10.17
C VAL A 116 -14.74 -15.98 -10.57
N PHE A 117 -14.72 -14.84 -11.26
CA PHE A 117 -15.71 -14.42 -12.25
C PHE A 117 -14.95 -13.86 -13.44
#